data_AF-A0A354Z922-F1
#
_entry.id   AF-A0A354Z922-F1
#
_cell.length_a   1.000
_cell.length_b   1.000
_cell.length_c   1.000
_cell.angle_alpha   90.00
_cell.angle_beta   90.00
_cell.angle_gamma   90.00
#
_symmetry.space_group_name_H-M   'P 1'
#
loop_
_entity.id
_entity.type
_entity.pdbx_description
1 polymer ?
#
loop_
_entity_poly.entity_id
_entity_poly.type
_entity_poly.pdbx_seq_one_letter_code
_entity_poly.pdbx_strand_id
1 'polypeptide(L)'
;MLQTRKRMVGLCLCRACLMGSFVCWVVSSCAPPGIENVALGDIRPPIVKNATLENTREFVLEFDEPVRVGERSFCVEPRHLVVSVESSETTVNVHFEPPPAPGEPITLAGNVQDLSGNTTRVQVQFKGYNDRPAALALSEVQPAKNASKRTPHRDYAEFYVKRAGNLGGMFVQWASSTKTMRYDFPVCEVKEGEVIVLHLAPEGISEEKNELDDDLDLSGGIDATPYGRDFWSDAGGIPDASGAISVYMREGEAPIDGIFYAESSKTGSLGSSKLLVLVQELADAGLWLLDSAPAWEDALMWKPSTTKPLLRTSVEKNGAEAWSVGESGSQNPGLMAR
;
A
#
# COMPACT_ATOMS: atom_id res chain seq x y z
N MET A 1 61.06 -5.17 -32.09
CA MET A 1 61.56 -5.50 -33.44
C MET A 1 61.95 -6.99 -33.42
N LEU A 2 61.64 -7.72 -34.51
CA LEU A 2 61.68 -9.18 -34.70
C LEU A 2 60.51 -9.96 -34.04
N GLN A 3 59.51 -10.47 -34.77
CA GLN A 3 59.52 -11.57 -35.79
C GLN A 3 60.02 -12.89 -35.18
N THR A 4 59.43 -14.08 -35.33
CA THR A 4 58.36 -14.60 -36.22
C THR A 4 58.03 -16.05 -35.82
N ARG A 5 56.75 -16.44 -36.03
CA ARG A 5 56.21 -17.70 -36.62
C ARG A 5 56.83 -19.09 -36.28
N LYS A 6 55.94 -20.05 -35.97
CA LYS A 6 55.46 -21.19 -36.81
C LYS A 6 54.74 -22.23 -35.91
N ARG A 7 53.41 -22.43 -36.01
CA ARG A 7 52.65 -23.43 -36.83
C ARG A 7 53.12 -24.90 -36.73
N MET A 8 52.25 -25.76 -36.20
CA MET A 8 51.74 -27.03 -36.78
C MET A 8 50.77 -27.68 -35.75
N VAL A 9 49.47 -27.85 -36.05
CA VAL A 9 48.79 -28.96 -36.78
C VAL A 9 48.94 -30.33 -36.07
N GLY A 10 47.80 -30.95 -35.73
CA GLY A 10 47.76 -32.39 -35.41
C GLY A 10 46.49 -32.83 -34.69
N LEU A 11 45.43 -33.09 -35.44
CA LEU A 11 44.23 -33.82 -35.05
C LEU A 11 44.59 -35.30 -34.78
N CYS A 12 44.07 -35.93 -33.70
CA CYS A 12 43.50 -37.29 -33.80
C CYS A 12 42.79 -37.74 -32.51
N LEU A 13 41.68 -38.44 -32.72
CA LEU A 13 40.76 -39.05 -31.76
C LEU A 13 41.43 -40.04 -30.79
N CYS A 14 40.84 -40.20 -29.59
CA CYS A 14 40.45 -41.53 -29.12
C CYS A 14 39.34 -41.50 -28.07
N ARG A 15 38.40 -42.44 -28.23
CA ARG A 15 37.26 -42.77 -27.37
C ARG A 15 37.71 -43.23 -25.97
N ALA A 16 36.92 -42.90 -24.95
CA ALA A 16 36.23 -43.84 -24.05
C ALA A 16 36.17 -43.36 -22.59
N CYS A 17 34.98 -43.49 -22.02
CA CYS A 17 34.67 -43.63 -20.60
C CYS A 17 35.06 -42.49 -19.64
N LEU A 18 34.06 -41.74 -19.19
CA LEU A 18 33.78 -41.62 -17.75
C LEU A 18 32.36 -41.10 -17.54
N MET A 19 31.49 -42.01 -17.09
CA MET A 19 30.28 -41.67 -16.37
C MET A 19 30.63 -40.78 -15.18
N GLY A 20 29.87 -39.71 -14.99
CA GLY A 20 29.94 -38.88 -13.80
C GLY A 20 28.62 -38.16 -13.62
N SER A 21 27.75 -38.79 -12.84
CA SER A 21 26.39 -38.36 -12.49
C SER A 21 26.31 -36.89 -12.09
N PHE A 22 25.46 -36.13 -12.79
CA PHE A 22 25.00 -34.81 -12.36
C PHE A 22 24.00 -35.01 -11.22
N VAL A 23 24.47 -34.91 -9.99
CA VAL A 23 23.62 -34.92 -8.79
C VAL A 23 22.91 -33.58 -8.71
N CYS A 24 21.64 -33.55 -9.10
CA CYS A 24 20.71 -32.47 -8.77
C CYS A 24 20.60 -32.37 -7.24
N TRP A 25 21.14 -31.29 -6.67
CA TRP A 25 20.82 -30.87 -5.31
C TRP A 25 19.43 -30.24 -5.33
N VAL A 26 18.41 -31.06 -5.09
CA VAL A 26 17.10 -30.58 -4.67
C VAL A 26 17.24 -30.21 -3.20
N VAL A 27 17.23 -28.91 -2.92
CA VAL A 27 17.13 -28.41 -1.54
C VAL A 27 15.68 -28.62 -1.11
N SER A 28 15.40 -29.79 -0.56
CA SER A 28 14.13 -30.07 0.10
C SER A 28 13.99 -29.13 1.30
N SER A 29 13.00 -28.25 1.23
CA SER A 29 12.51 -27.49 2.38
C SER A 29 12.25 -28.44 3.55
N CYS A 30 12.79 -28.10 4.73
CA CYS A 30 12.58 -28.85 5.96
C CYS A 30 11.16 -28.61 6.50
N ALA A 31 10.16 -29.23 5.88
CA ALA A 31 8.97 -29.66 6.59
C ALA A 31 9.12 -31.18 6.84
N PRO A 32 9.07 -31.68 8.08
CA PRO A 32 9.11 -33.12 8.30
C PRO A 32 7.91 -33.76 7.58
N PRO A 33 8.10 -34.84 6.81
CA PRO A 33 6.98 -35.58 6.24
C PRO A 33 6.08 -36.05 7.37
N GLY A 34 4.77 -35.84 7.22
CA GLY A 34 3.77 -36.16 8.23
C GLY A 34 3.91 -37.61 8.71
N ILE A 35 4.15 -37.78 10.00
CA ILE A 35 4.11 -39.10 10.62
C ILE A 35 2.63 -39.42 10.85
N GLU A 36 1.98 -40.05 9.86
CA GLU A 36 0.73 -40.76 10.09
C GLU A 36 1.02 -41.96 11.00
N ASN A 37 0.86 -41.78 12.31
CA ASN A 37 0.86 -42.90 13.23
C ASN A 37 -0.48 -43.62 13.06
N VAL A 38 -0.48 -44.78 12.40
CA VAL A 38 -1.67 -45.62 12.17
C VAL A 38 -2.43 -45.94 13.47
N ALA A 39 -1.76 -45.87 14.63
CA ALA A 39 -2.36 -46.06 15.95
C ALA A 39 -3.08 -44.83 16.52
N LEU A 40 -2.78 -43.60 16.05
CA LEU A 40 -3.32 -42.34 16.59
C LEU A 40 -4.24 -41.59 15.62
N GLY A 41 -4.31 -42.01 14.35
CA GLY A 41 -5.09 -41.30 13.33
C GLY A 41 -4.45 -39.96 12.95
N ASP A 42 -5.23 -39.08 12.31
CA ASP A 42 -4.78 -37.73 12.02
C ASP A 42 -4.84 -36.86 13.27
N ILE A 43 -3.70 -36.27 13.61
CA ILE A 43 -3.49 -35.42 14.78
C ILE A 43 -3.13 -33.98 14.41
N ARG A 44 -3.08 -33.66 13.10
CA ARG A 44 -2.74 -32.33 12.63
C ARG A 44 -4.00 -31.47 12.60
N PRO A 45 -3.98 -30.29 13.23
CA PRO A 45 -5.07 -29.33 13.06
C PRO A 45 -5.11 -28.79 11.63
N PRO A 46 -6.31 -28.38 11.15
CA PRO A 46 -6.46 -27.81 9.82
C PRO A 46 -5.73 -26.46 9.71
N ILE A 47 -5.04 -26.23 8.60
CA ILE A 47 -4.20 -25.05 8.37
C ILE A 47 -4.94 -24.05 7.48
N VAL A 48 -4.99 -22.80 7.91
CA VAL A 48 -5.53 -21.70 7.08
C VAL A 48 -4.58 -21.46 5.91
N LYS A 49 -5.07 -21.66 4.68
CA LYS A 49 -4.39 -21.34 3.43
C LYS A 49 -4.61 -19.90 3.01
N ASN A 50 -5.84 -19.42 3.16
CA ASN A 50 -6.23 -18.10 2.70
C ASN A 50 -7.33 -17.50 3.60
N ALA A 51 -7.39 -16.18 3.64
CA ALA A 51 -8.35 -15.41 4.42
C ALA A 51 -8.66 -14.12 3.66
N THR A 52 -9.83 -14.06 3.02
CA THR A 52 -10.20 -12.97 2.09
C THR A 52 -11.55 -12.37 2.42
N LEU A 53 -11.65 -11.05 2.23
CA LEU A 53 -12.93 -10.33 2.25
C LEU A 53 -13.41 -10.19 0.80
N GLU A 54 -14.41 -10.98 0.42
CA GLU A 54 -14.88 -11.07 -0.98
C GLU A 54 -15.74 -9.87 -1.36
N ASN A 55 -16.57 -9.41 -0.41
CA ASN A 55 -17.50 -8.29 -0.60
C ASN A 55 -17.86 -7.66 0.74
N THR A 56 -18.85 -6.76 0.76
CA THR A 56 -19.31 -6.04 1.96
C THR A 56 -19.89 -6.92 3.06
N ARG A 57 -20.21 -8.17 2.78
CA ARG A 57 -20.91 -9.07 3.72
C ARG A 57 -20.24 -10.40 3.94
N GLU A 58 -19.19 -10.75 3.20
CA GLU A 58 -18.67 -12.10 3.18
C GLU A 58 -17.15 -12.13 3.33
N PHE A 59 -16.70 -12.87 4.33
CA PHE A 59 -15.31 -13.20 4.57
C PHE A 59 -15.11 -14.71 4.48
N VAL A 60 -14.14 -15.12 3.69
CA VAL A 60 -13.88 -16.53 3.35
C VAL A 60 -12.56 -16.96 3.95
N LEU A 61 -12.59 -18.07 4.70
CA LEU A 61 -11.41 -18.78 5.18
C LEU A 61 -11.26 -20.08 4.39
N GLU A 62 -10.11 -20.27 3.76
CA GLU A 62 -9.75 -21.51 3.07
C GLU A 62 -8.77 -22.32 3.92
N PHE A 63 -8.99 -23.63 4.01
CA PHE A 63 -8.17 -24.57 4.76
C PHE A 63 -7.50 -25.61 3.85
N ASP A 64 -6.50 -26.31 4.36
CA ASP A 64 -5.81 -27.37 3.63
C ASP A 64 -6.57 -28.70 3.54
N GLU A 65 -7.61 -28.86 4.35
CA GLU A 65 -8.43 -30.05 4.44
C GLU A 65 -9.88 -29.73 4.83
N PRO A 66 -10.82 -30.70 4.75
CA PRO A 66 -12.21 -30.46 5.08
C PRO A 66 -12.43 -30.10 6.56
N VAL A 67 -13.25 -29.08 6.79
CA VAL A 67 -13.51 -28.52 8.11
C VAL A 67 -15.00 -28.40 8.44
N ARG A 68 -15.30 -28.24 9.73
CA ARG A 68 -16.62 -28.00 10.29
C ARG A 68 -16.59 -26.84 11.28
N VAL A 69 -17.66 -26.06 11.27
CA VAL A 69 -17.90 -24.97 12.21
C VAL A 69 -19.27 -25.12 12.84
N GLY A 70 -19.41 -24.72 14.10
CA GLY A 70 -20.71 -24.58 14.76
C GLY A 70 -21.25 -23.16 14.59
N GLU A 71 -22.56 -22.98 14.73
CA GLU A 71 -23.24 -21.68 14.57
C GLU A 71 -22.66 -20.54 15.44
N ARG A 72 -22.00 -20.87 16.56
CA ARG A 72 -21.40 -19.91 17.51
C ARG A 72 -19.88 -20.05 17.60
N SER A 73 -19.25 -20.62 16.57
CA SER A 73 -17.80 -20.84 16.56
C SER A 73 -16.99 -19.55 16.38
N PHE A 74 -17.61 -18.47 15.94
CA PHE A 74 -16.95 -17.19 15.67
C PHE A 74 -17.56 -16.05 16.49
N CYS A 75 -16.70 -15.10 16.85
CA CYS A 75 -17.05 -13.79 17.37
C CYS A 75 -16.43 -12.70 16.50
N VAL A 76 -17.09 -11.55 16.47
CA VAL A 76 -16.66 -10.36 15.74
C VAL A 76 -16.62 -9.17 16.68
N GLU A 77 -15.59 -8.34 16.53
CA GLU A 77 -15.56 -6.99 17.04
C GLU A 77 -15.47 -6.03 15.84
N PRO A 78 -16.25 -4.93 15.82
CA PRO A 78 -17.11 -4.41 16.89
C PRO A 78 -18.44 -5.16 17.09
N ARG A 79 -18.94 -5.15 18.33
CA ARG A 79 -20.13 -5.92 18.78
C ARG A 79 -21.49 -5.58 18.15
N HIS A 80 -21.57 -4.48 17.40
CA HIS A 80 -22.80 -4.16 16.69
C HIS A 80 -23.00 -5.03 15.44
N LEU A 81 -21.94 -5.75 15.02
CA LEU A 81 -21.98 -6.74 13.95
C LEU A 81 -22.36 -8.11 14.51
N VAL A 82 -23.13 -8.86 13.74
CA VAL A 82 -23.43 -10.26 13.97
C VAL A 82 -22.85 -11.08 12.83
N VAL A 83 -22.30 -12.25 13.14
CA VAL A 83 -21.79 -13.19 12.13
C VAL A 83 -22.59 -14.48 12.12
N SER A 84 -22.92 -14.97 10.93
CA SER A 84 -23.34 -16.35 10.68
C SER A 84 -22.26 -17.08 9.90
N VAL A 85 -22.02 -18.35 10.22
CA VAL A 85 -20.93 -19.12 9.64
C VAL A 85 -21.43 -20.43 9.05
N GLU A 86 -20.93 -20.76 7.87
CA GLU A 86 -21.21 -22.01 7.18
C GLU A 86 -19.89 -22.60 6.67
N SER A 87 -19.74 -23.91 6.79
CA SER A 87 -18.56 -24.63 6.24
C SER A 87 -18.97 -25.53 5.09
N SER A 88 -18.21 -25.49 4.00
CA SER A 88 -18.34 -26.40 2.87
C SER A 88 -16.96 -26.91 2.47
N GLU A 89 -16.76 -28.24 2.58
CA GLU A 89 -15.47 -28.88 2.34
C GLU A 89 -14.33 -28.16 3.07
N THR A 90 -13.40 -27.54 2.35
CA THR A 90 -12.23 -26.85 2.87
C THR A 90 -12.46 -25.36 3.12
N THR A 91 -13.69 -24.87 3.04
CA THR A 91 -14.02 -23.43 3.13
C THR A 91 -14.96 -23.14 4.27
N VAL A 92 -14.76 -21.99 4.91
CA VAL A 92 -15.67 -21.41 5.91
C VAL A 92 -16.07 -20.02 5.42
N ASN A 93 -17.35 -19.83 5.14
CA ASN A 93 -17.93 -18.54 4.79
C ASN A 93 -18.49 -17.89 6.05
N VAL A 94 -18.09 -16.65 6.29
CA VAL A 94 -18.54 -15.83 7.40
C VAL A 94 -19.33 -14.67 6.83
N HIS A 95 -20.62 -14.63 7.14
CA HIS A 95 -21.52 -13.58 6.69
C HIS A 95 -21.78 -12.56 7.79
N PHE A 96 -21.73 -11.27 7.47
CA PHE A 96 -21.95 -10.17 8.41
C PHE A 96 -23.34 -9.55 8.24
N GLU A 97 -23.99 -9.28 9.38
CA GLU A 97 -25.23 -8.51 9.46
C GLU A 97 -25.21 -7.55 10.66
N PRO A 98 -25.34 -6.23 10.46
CA PRO A 98 -25.28 -5.53 9.16
C PRO A 98 -23.90 -5.67 8.49
N PRO A 99 -23.73 -5.24 7.23
CA PRO A 99 -22.41 -5.09 6.62
C PRO A 99 -21.51 -4.19 7.48
N PRO A 100 -20.22 -4.53 7.67
CA PRO A 100 -19.24 -3.61 8.25
C PRO A 100 -19.17 -2.31 7.46
N ALA A 101 -18.97 -1.18 8.14
CA ALA A 101 -18.81 0.09 7.45
C ALA A 101 -17.48 0.12 6.66
N PRO A 102 -17.40 0.81 5.52
CA PRO A 102 -16.16 0.94 4.75
C PRO A 102 -14.98 1.39 5.62
N GLY A 103 -13.86 0.66 5.59
CA GLY A 103 -12.68 1.02 6.38
C GLY A 103 -12.76 0.73 7.89
N GLU A 104 -13.91 0.26 8.40
CA GLU A 104 -14.08 -0.03 9.81
C GLU A 104 -13.15 -1.18 10.24
N PRO A 105 -12.35 -1.02 11.31
CA PRO A 105 -11.47 -2.07 11.77
C PRO A 105 -12.27 -3.23 12.38
N ILE A 106 -12.15 -4.41 11.78
CA ILE A 106 -12.82 -5.63 12.19
C ILE A 106 -11.81 -6.63 12.75
N THR A 107 -12.15 -7.25 13.87
CA THR A 107 -11.47 -8.45 14.37
C THR A 107 -12.46 -9.61 14.35
N LEU A 108 -12.17 -10.63 13.55
CA LEU A 108 -12.93 -11.87 13.50
C LEU A 108 -12.08 -12.97 14.14
N ALA A 109 -12.63 -13.66 15.14
CA ALA A 109 -11.95 -14.75 15.82
C ALA A 109 -12.87 -15.95 16.00
N GLY A 110 -12.36 -17.17 15.85
CA GLY A 110 -13.16 -18.37 16.00
C GLY A 110 -12.36 -19.66 16.06
N ASN A 111 -13.07 -20.77 16.22
CA ASN A 111 -12.49 -22.10 16.22
C ASN A 111 -13.09 -22.93 15.06
N VAL A 112 -12.21 -23.63 14.36
CA VAL A 112 -12.55 -24.50 13.23
C VAL A 112 -12.02 -25.90 13.54
N GLN A 113 -12.82 -26.93 13.30
CA GLN A 113 -12.47 -28.31 13.58
C GLN A 113 -12.41 -29.12 12.27
N ASP A 114 -11.45 -30.02 12.13
CA ASP A 114 -11.42 -30.98 11.03
C ASP A 114 -12.42 -32.15 11.27
N LEU A 115 -12.39 -33.16 10.40
CA LEU A 115 -13.20 -34.37 10.55
C LEU A 115 -12.67 -35.35 11.62
N SER A 116 -11.40 -35.22 12.02
CA SER A 116 -10.72 -36.05 13.01
C SER A 116 -10.86 -35.51 14.44
N GLY A 117 -11.41 -34.31 14.58
CA GLY A 117 -11.63 -33.61 15.85
C GLY A 117 -10.53 -32.60 16.23
N ASN A 118 -9.49 -32.44 15.41
CA ASN A 118 -8.43 -31.47 15.65
C ASN A 118 -8.95 -30.05 15.41
N THR A 119 -8.54 -29.10 16.24
CA THR A 119 -9.09 -27.73 16.24
C THR A 119 -8.00 -26.70 15.98
N THR A 120 -8.31 -25.73 15.12
CA THR A 120 -7.51 -24.53 14.87
C THR A 120 -8.27 -23.30 15.34
N ARG A 121 -7.59 -22.46 16.13
CA ARG A 121 -8.10 -21.14 16.49
C ARG A 121 -7.61 -20.11 15.47
N VAL A 122 -8.55 -19.41 14.85
CA VAL A 122 -8.29 -18.37 13.86
C VAL A 122 -8.57 -17.01 14.48
N GLN A 123 -7.71 -16.03 14.20
CA GLN A 123 -7.98 -14.62 14.45
C GLN A 123 -7.44 -13.82 13.27
N VAL A 124 -8.32 -13.06 12.62
CA VAL A 124 -8.00 -12.21 11.48
C VAL A 124 -8.43 -10.78 11.78
N GLN A 125 -7.63 -9.83 11.34
CA GLN A 125 -7.93 -8.40 11.42
C GLN A 125 -7.95 -7.85 10.00
N PHE A 126 -9.01 -7.12 9.68
CA PHE A 126 -9.21 -6.52 8.37
C PHE A 126 -10.05 -5.26 8.49
N LYS A 127 -10.25 -4.55 7.38
CA LYS A 127 -11.12 -3.37 7.32
C LYS A 127 -12.38 -3.69 6.53
N GLY A 128 -13.51 -3.12 6.95
CA GLY A 128 -14.78 -3.26 6.24
C GLY A 128 -14.65 -2.89 4.77
N TYR A 129 -15.30 -3.65 3.90
CA TYR A 129 -15.14 -3.53 2.46
C TYR A 129 -15.76 -2.23 1.94
N ASN A 130 -14.99 -1.46 1.17
CA ASN A 130 -15.52 -0.34 0.41
C ASN A 130 -15.84 -0.78 -1.02
N ASP A 131 -17.13 -0.89 -1.34
CA ASP A 131 -17.65 -1.25 -2.66
C ASP A 131 -17.86 -0.05 -3.60
N ARG A 132 -17.71 1.18 -3.07
CA ARG A 132 -17.82 2.43 -3.83
C ARG A 132 -16.60 3.34 -3.56
N PRO A 133 -15.35 2.87 -3.74
CA PRO A 133 -14.19 3.71 -3.48
C PRO A 133 -14.13 4.88 -4.46
N ALA A 134 -13.82 6.07 -3.93
CA ALA A 134 -13.54 7.24 -4.76
C ALA A 134 -12.30 6.99 -5.65
N ALA A 135 -12.22 7.66 -6.80
CA ALA A 135 -11.00 7.66 -7.60
C ALA A 135 -10.24 8.97 -7.33
N LEU A 136 -9.11 8.88 -6.64
CA LEU A 136 -8.27 10.02 -6.31
C LEU A 136 -7.09 10.12 -7.28
N ALA A 137 -6.69 11.34 -7.59
CA ALA A 137 -5.42 11.65 -8.24
C ALA A 137 -4.70 12.72 -7.43
N LEU A 138 -3.43 12.51 -7.11
CA LEU A 138 -2.58 13.56 -6.54
C LEU A 138 -2.45 14.71 -7.55
N SER A 139 -2.79 15.92 -7.14
CA SER A 139 -2.69 17.15 -7.93
C SER A 139 -1.51 18.01 -7.51
N GLU A 140 -1.24 18.08 -6.21
CA GLU A 140 -0.18 18.92 -5.65
C GLU A 140 0.41 18.29 -4.39
N VAL A 141 1.72 18.47 -4.20
CA VAL A 141 2.41 18.08 -2.98
C VAL A 141 3.29 19.25 -2.55
N GLN A 142 3.17 19.69 -1.30
CA GLN A 142 4.10 20.63 -0.70
C GLN A 142 4.99 19.91 0.32
N PRO A 143 6.21 19.49 -0.04
CA PRO A 143 7.20 19.06 0.93
C PRO A 143 7.79 20.26 1.65
N ALA A 144 8.21 20.07 2.90
CA ALA A 144 8.89 21.07 3.73
C ALA A 144 8.05 22.29 4.13
N LYS A 145 7.71 22.32 5.42
CA LYS A 145 7.03 23.44 6.08
C LYS A 145 7.73 24.80 5.89
N ASN A 146 6.92 25.83 5.73
CA ASN A 146 7.33 27.22 5.82
C ASN A 146 6.88 27.81 7.16
N ALA A 147 7.84 28.10 8.04
CA ALA A 147 7.58 28.70 9.36
C ALA A 147 7.51 30.24 9.34
N SER A 148 7.46 30.87 8.15
CA SER A 148 7.31 32.31 8.01
C SER A 148 6.03 32.80 8.68
N LYS A 149 6.12 33.88 9.46
CA LYS A 149 4.94 34.53 10.05
C LYS A 149 4.03 35.22 9.04
N ARG A 150 4.53 35.48 7.82
CA ARG A 150 3.81 36.24 6.79
C ARG A 150 3.05 35.34 5.81
N THR A 151 3.62 34.18 5.52
CA THR A 151 3.14 33.21 4.53
C THR A 151 3.49 31.82 5.05
N PRO A 152 2.90 31.41 6.19
CA PRO A 152 3.16 30.09 6.73
C PRO A 152 2.55 29.04 5.80
N HIS A 153 3.26 27.93 5.64
CA HIS A 153 2.75 26.75 4.94
C HIS A 153 3.16 25.49 5.71
N ARG A 154 2.36 24.43 5.59
CA ARG A 154 2.66 23.11 6.14
C ARG A 154 2.86 22.10 5.03
N ASP A 155 3.27 20.91 5.44
CA ASP A 155 3.35 19.79 4.51
C ASP A 155 1.94 19.34 4.19
N TYR A 156 1.59 19.24 2.91
CA TYR A 156 0.32 18.67 2.48
C TYR A 156 0.44 17.88 1.19
N ALA A 157 -0.54 17.00 0.98
CA ALA A 157 -0.83 16.38 -0.30
C ALA A 157 -2.27 16.72 -0.70
N GLU A 158 -2.42 17.23 -1.91
CA GLU A 158 -3.72 17.56 -2.50
C GLU A 158 -4.14 16.46 -3.47
N PHE A 159 -5.43 16.13 -3.45
CA PHE A 159 -6.04 15.15 -4.34
C PHE A 159 -7.22 15.75 -5.05
N TYR A 160 -7.32 15.47 -6.34
CA TYR A 160 -8.52 15.69 -7.14
C TYR A 160 -9.37 14.41 -7.18
N VAL A 161 -10.67 14.54 -6.89
CA VAL A 161 -11.62 13.44 -6.96
C VAL A 161 -12.09 13.25 -8.41
N LYS A 162 -11.45 12.32 -9.13
CA LYS A 162 -11.79 11.94 -10.52
C LYS A 162 -13.14 11.23 -10.62
N ARG A 163 -13.59 10.58 -9.55
CA ARG A 163 -14.88 9.89 -9.48
C ARG A 163 -15.36 9.90 -8.04
N ALA A 164 -16.64 10.26 -7.86
CA ALA A 164 -17.31 10.25 -6.57
C ALA A 164 -17.27 8.86 -5.89
N GLY A 165 -17.30 8.85 -4.57
CA GLY A 165 -17.30 7.62 -3.78
C GLY A 165 -17.03 7.85 -2.31
N ASN A 166 -16.82 6.76 -1.58
CA ASN A 166 -16.46 6.76 -0.17
C ASN A 166 -14.94 6.64 -0.01
N LEU A 167 -14.34 7.37 0.92
CA LEU A 167 -12.91 7.29 1.23
C LEU A 167 -12.54 6.19 2.25
N GLY A 168 -13.51 5.61 2.96
CA GLY A 168 -13.27 4.64 4.02
C GLY A 168 -12.48 3.43 3.52
N GLY A 169 -11.39 3.10 4.20
CA GLY A 169 -10.49 2.00 3.84
C GLY A 169 -9.44 2.36 2.79
N MET A 170 -9.57 3.50 2.12
CA MET A 170 -8.49 4.09 1.34
C MET A 170 -7.42 4.66 2.25
N PHE A 171 -6.18 4.68 1.80
CA PHE A 171 -5.08 5.24 2.58
C PHE A 171 -3.99 5.83 1.69
N VAL A 172 -3.21 6.71 2.30
CA VAL A 172 -2.02 7.31 1.70
C VAL A 172 -0.82 6.87 2.52
N GLN A 173 0.23 6.43 1.85
CA GLN A 173 1.50 6.08 2.47
C GLN A 173 2.60 6.97 1.92
N TRP A 174 3.49 7.45 2.78
CA TRP A 174 4.67 8.18 2.37
C TRP A 174 5.91 7.69 3.09
N ALA A 175 7.04 7.75 2.41
CA ALA A 175 8.30 7.25 2.96
C ALA A 175 9.48 8.16 2.62
N SER A 176 10.41 8.25 3.57
CA SER A 176 11.79 8.69 3.35
C SER A 176 12.71 7.46 3.33
N SER A 177 14.02 7.70 3.24
CA SER A 177 15.01 6.66 3.44
C SER A 177 15.00 6.05 4.86
N THR A 178 14.35 6.65 5.85
CA THR A 178 14.41 6.18 7.26
C THR A 178 13.05 5.83 7.86
N LYS A 179 11.97 6.45 7.37
CA LYS A 179 10.64 6.32 7.95
C LYS A 179 9.60 6.05 6.87
N THR A 180 8.56 5.34 7.27
CA THR A 180 7.32 5.15 6.51
C THR A 180 6.20 5.60 7.43
N MET A 181 5.28 6.37 6.87
CA MET A 181 4.14 6.96 7.55
C MET A 181 2.90 6.67 6.70
N ARG A 182 1.74 6.67 7.34
CA ARG A 182 0.48 6.31 6.70
C ARG A 182 -0.65 7.13 7.31
N TYR A 183 -1.62 7.47 6.47
CA TYR A 183 -2.89 8.05 6.86
C TYR A 183 -4.02 7.22 6.28
N ASP A 184 -4.91 6.72 7.13
CA ASP A 184 -6.12 6.03 6.74
C ASP A 184 -7.27 7.02 6.70
N PHE A 185 -7.94 7.14 5.54
CA PHE A 185 -9.08 8.03 5.45
C PHE A 185 -10.24 7.51 6.31
N PRO A 186 -10.92 8.39 7.05
CA PRO A 186 -12.17 8.06 7.69
C PRO A 186 -13.28 7.83 6.63
N VAL A 187 -14.40 7.28 7.07
CA VAL A 187 -15.61 7.21 6.23
C VAL A 187 -16.03 8.63 5.89
N CYS A 188 -16.01 8.96 4.60
CA CYS A 188 -16.41 10.24 4.06
C CYS A 188 -16.85 10.05 2.62
N GLU A 189 -18.05 10.54 2.26
CA GLU A 189 -18.49 10.58 0.87
C GLU A 189 -17.92 11.85 0.21
N VAL A 190 -17.35 11.70 -0.98
CA VAL A 190 -16.79 12.81 -1.76
C VAL A 190 -17.40 12.84 -3.16
N LYS A 191 -17.52 14.04 -3.73
CA LYS A 191 -18.12 14.28 -5.03
C LYS A 191 -17.04 14.34 -6.11
N GLU A 192 -17.40 13.93 -7.32
CA GLU A 192 -16.52 14.12 -8.47
C GLU A 192 -16.27 15.62 -8.69
N GLY A 193 -15.01 16.00 -8.95
CA GLY A 193 -14.60 17.39 -9.08
C GLY A 193 -14.16 18.05 -7.77
N GLU A 194 -14.39 17.41 -6.63
CA GLU A 194 -13.97 17.89 -5.32
C GLU A 194 -12.45 17.82 -5.16
N VAL A 195 -11.89 18.72 -4.36
CA VAL A 195 -10.47 18.73 -3.99
C VAL A 195 -10.37 18.35 -2.53
N ILE A 196 -9.44 17.46 -2.21
CA ILE A 196 -9.13 17.02 -0.85
C ILE A 196 -7.73 17.52 -0.51
N VAL A 197 -7.56 18.10 0.67
CA VAL A 197 -6.25 18.52 1.19
C VAL A 197 -5.93 17.68 2.43
N LEU A 198 -4.87 16.88 2.36
CA LEU A 198 -4.34 16.15 3.49
C LEU A 198 -3.14 16.88 4.08
N HIS A 199 -3.34 17.50 5.24
CA HIS A 199 -2.33 18.18 6.03
C HIS A 199 -1.52 17.17 6.84
N LEU A 200 -0.20 17.13 6.63
CA LEU A 200 0.69 16.06 7.10
C LEU A 200 1.66 16.51 8.19
N ALA A 201 1.69 17.80 8.49
CA ALA A 201 2.43 18.38 9.61
C ALA A 201 1.61 19.47 10.32
N PRO A 202 0.45 19.11 10.92
CA PRO A 202 -0.44 20.04 11.62
C PRO A 202 0.27 20.79 12.75
N GLU A 203 -0.35 21.89 13.19
CA GLU A 203 0.03 22.66 14.37
C GLU A 203 -0.37 21.95 15.68
N GLY A 204 -1.37 21.07 15.62
CA GLY A 204 -1.94 20.38 16.77
C GLY A 204 -2.92 21.24 17.55
N ILE A 205 -3.69 22.11 16.86
CA ILE A 205 -4.68 22.99 17.47
C ILE A 205 -6.10 22.41 17.35
N SER A 206 -7.03 22.87 18.18
CA SER A 206 -8.40 22.32 18.24
C SER A 206 -9.27 22.62 17.01
N GLU A 207 -8.86 23.60 16.23
CA GLU A 207 -9.51 24.08 15.02
C GLU A 207 -9.19 23.17 13.82
N GLU A 208 -8.09 22.42 13.85
CA GLU A 208 -7.73 21.45 12.82
C GLU A 208 -8.65 20.23 12.91
N LYS A 209 -9.67 20.20 12.06
CA LYS A 209 -10.73 19.19 12.09
C LYS A 209 -10.86 18.54 10.72
N ASN A 210 -11.01 17.21 10.74
CA ASN A 210 -11.39 16.49 9.52
C ASN A 210 -12.81 16.87 9.13
N GLU A 211 -12.98 17.26 7.88
CA GLU A 211 -14.27 17.63 7.32
C GLU A 211 -14.94 16.38 6.72
N LEU A 212 -15.88 15.79 7.46
CA LEU A 212 -16.49 14.51 7.09
C LEU A 212 -17.85 14.64 6.40
N ASP A 213 -18.46 15.83 6.49
CA ASP A 213 -19.81 16.13 6.01
C ASP A 213 -19.78 17.24 4.94
N ASP A 214 -20.92 17.86 4.62
CA ASP A 214 -21.00 18.90 3.58
C ASP A 214 -20.39 20.27 3.98
N ASP A 215 -20.00 20.46 5.25
CA ASP A 215 -19.38 21.71 5.74
C ASP A 215 -17.86 21.71 5.50
N LEU A 216 -17.43 22.40 4.43
CA LEU A 216 -16.03 22.54 4.02
C LEU A 216 -15.33 23.76 4.65
N ASP A 217 -16.03 24.54 5.49
CA ASP A 217 -15.45 25.69 6.21
C ASP A 217 -15.38 25.39 7.72
N LEU A 218 -15.40 24.10 8.07
CA LEU A 218 -15.40 23.63 9.46
C LEU A 218 -13.99 23.70 10.04
N SER A 219 -12.98 23.43 9.22
CA SER A 219 -11.60 23.37 9.65
C SER A 219 -10.92 24.75 9.70
N GLY A 220 -10.10 24.95 10.72
CA GLY A 220 -9.10 26.01 10.77
C GLY A 220 -7.68 25.46 10.72
N GLY A 221 -6.70 26.33 10.87
CA GLY A 221 -5.27 25.99 10.78
C GLY A 221 -4.60 26.64 9.58
N ILE A 222 -3.28 26.48 9.49
CA ILE A 222 -2.53 26.93 8.31
C ILE A 222 -2.93 26.08 7.11
N ASP A 223 -3.12 26.73 5.96
CA ASP A 223 -3.49 26.11 4.68
C ASP A 223 -4.91 25.49 4.63
N ALA A 224 -5.70 25.58 5.71
CA ALA A 224 -7.13 25.24 5.71
C ALA A 224 -7.92 26.18 4.78
N THR A 225 -8.91 25.66 4.08
CA THR A 225 -9.58 26.42 3.02
C THR A 225 -11.00 25.94 2.71
N PRO A 226 -11.98 26.85 2.52
CA PRO A 226 -13.35 26.47 2.20
C PRO A 226 -13.55 25.93 0.78
N TYR A 227 -12.47 25.86 -0.02
CA TYR A 227 -12.52 25.42 -1.42
C TYR A 227 -12.15 23.94 -1.60
N GLY A 228 -11.52 23.34 -0.60
CA GLY A 228 -11.20 21.91 -0.56
C GLY A 228 -11.69 21.29 0.74
N ARG A 229 -11.75 19.96 0.79
CA ARG A 229 -12.05 19.20 2.01
C ARG A 229 -10.78 18.95 2.79
N ASP A 230 -10.70 19.46 4.01
CA ASP A 230 -9.52 19.36 4.85
C ASP A 230 -9.49 18.07 5.70
N PHE A 231 -8.35 17.38 5.65
CA PHE A 231 -7.99 16.28 6.56
C PHE A 231 -6.64 16.51 7.22
N TRP A 232 -6.48 16.05 8.45
CA TRP A 232 -5.32 16.31 9.28
C TRP A 232 -4.72 15.00 9.80
N SER A 233 -3.43 14.83 9.56
CA SER A 233 -2.65 13.65 9.95
C SER A 233 -1.60 13.99 10.99
N ASP A 234 -1.58 13.23 12.08
CA ASP A 234 -0.55 13.31 13.12
C ASP A 234 0.61 12.32 12.89
N ALA A 235 0.58 11.54 11.80
CA ALA A 235 1.60 10.54 11.48
C ALA A 235 2.97 11.13 11.14
N GLY A 236 3.01 12.43 10.82
CA GLY A 236 4.23 13.22 10.59
C GLY A 236 4.45 13.63 9.14
N GLY A 237 5.26 14.68 8.95
CA GLY A 237 5.43 15.37 7.67
C GLY A 237 5.96 14.53 6.51
N ILE A 238 5.81 15.09 5.31
CA ILE A 238 6.38 14.56 4.08
C ILE A 238 7.91 14.81 4.12
N PRO A 239 8.75 13.90 3.58
CA PRO A 239 10.19 14.13 3.57
C PRO A 239 10.57 15.39 2.77
N ASP A 240 11.18 16.37 3.42
CA ASP A 240 11.50 17.69 2.83
C ASP A 240 12.25 17.64 1.49
N ALA A 241 13.17 16.69 1.32
CA ALA A 241 14.10 16.70 0.19
C ALA A 241 13.90 15.52 -0.77
N SER A 242 13.60 14.33 -0.26
CA SER A 242 13.42 13.15 -1.10
C SER A 242 12.56 12.11 -0.41
N GLY A 243 11.60 11.59 -1.13
CA GLY A 243 10.63 10.63 -0.64
C GLY A 243 9.73 10.14 -1.76
N ALA A 244 8.79 9.29 -1.38
CA ALA A 244 7.71 8.88 -2.25
C ALA A 244 6.40 8.93 -1.48
N ILE A 245 5.30 9.14 -2.21
CA ILE A 245 3.92 9.10 -1.72
C ILE A 245 3.16 8.16 -2.66
N SER A 246 2.34 7.28 -2.09
CA SER A 246 1.49 6.34 -2.81
C SER A 246 0.08 6.35 -2.23
N VAL A 247 -0.91 6.23 -3.09
CA VAL A 247 -2.35 6.24 -2.75
C VAL A 247 -2.92 4.86 -3.04
N TYR A 248 -3.70 4.31 -2.12
CA TYR A 248 -4.26 2.96 -2.23
C TYR A 248 -5.76 3.00 -2.01
N MET A 249 -6.49 2.18 -2.79
CA MET A 249 -7.92 1.97 -2.57
C MET A 249 -8.20 1.09 -1.35
N ARG A 250 -7.30 0.14 -1.06
CA ARG A 250 -7.39 -0.76 0.09
C ARG A 250 -6.07 -1.50 0.34
N GLU A 251 -5.99 -2.15 1.49
CA GLU A 251 -4.83 -2.96 1.86
C GLU A 251 -4.67 -4.18 0.95
N GLY A 252 -3.43 -4.47 0.57
CA GLY A 252 -3.10 -5.62 -0.29
C GLY A 252 -3.30 -5.38 -1.79
N GLU A 253 -3.90 -4.26 -2.20
CA GLU A 253 -3.99 -3.87 -3.61
C GLU A 253 -2.80 -3.00 -4.03
N ALA A 254 -2.54 -2.94 -5.34
CA ALA A 254 -1.54 -2.05 -5.92
C ALA A 254 -1.94 -0.57 -5.71
N PRO A 255 -0.96 0.35 -5.59
CA PRO A 255 -1.27 1.78 -5.53
C PRO A 255 -1.99 2.23 -6.82
N ILE A 256 -2.88 3.20 -6.66
CA ILE A 256 -3.64 3.82 -7.77
C ILE A 256 -3.04 5.13 -8.26
N ASP A 257 -2.21 5.78 -7.43
CA ASP A 257 -1.47 6.97 -7.81
C ASP A 257 -0.26 7.18 -6.89
N GLY A 258 0.68 8.02 -7.28
CA GLY A 258 1.82 8.39 -6.46
C GLY A 258 2.81 9.35 -7.11
N ILE A 259 3.83 9.70 -6.32
CA ILE A 259 4.99 10.48 -6.75
C ILE A 259 6.25 9.94 -6.09
N PHE A 260 7.33 9.89 -6.85
CA PHE A 260 8.69 9.72 -6.33
C PHE A 260 9.51 10.97 -6.68
N TYR A 261 10.08 11.63 -5.68
CA TYR A 261 10.84 12.87 -5.85
C TYR A 261 12.15 12.84 -5.08
N ALA A 262 13.16 13.55 -5.59
CA ALA A 262 14.49 13.57 -4.99
C ALA A 262 15.23 14.88 -5.18
N GLU A 263 16.09 15.19 -4.21
CA GLU A 263 16.98 16.33 -4.31
C GLU A 263 17.94 16.14 -5.49
N SER A 264 18.11 17.17 -6.30
CA SER A 264 18.79 17.14 -7.59
C SER A 264 20.24 16.66 -7.55
N SER A 265 20.88 16.66 -6.38
CA SER A 265 22.26 16.17 -6.19
C SER A 265 22.35 14.68 -5.86
N LYS A 266 21.23 13.98 -5.67
CA LYS A 266 21.23 12.54 -5.39
C LYS A 266 21.46 11.75 -6.67
N THR A 267 22.21 10.66 -6.55
CA THR A 267 22.58 9.79 -7.65
C THR A 267 22.74 8.35 -7.16
N GLY A 268 22.50 7.38 -8.03
CA GLY A 268 22.70 5.96 -7.78
C GLY A 268 21.55 5.29 -7.04
N SER A 269 21.83 4.15 -6.41
CA SER A 269 20.77 3.33 -5.82
C SER A 269 20.09 3.96 -4.60
N LEU A 270 18.80 3.68 -4.45
CA LEU A 270 18.05 3.94 -3.23
C LEU A 270 18.54 2.97 -2.14
N GLY A 271 19.61 3.30 -1.44
CA GLY A 271 20.21 2.44 -0.40
C GLY A 271 19.31 2.13 0.82
N SER A 272 18.01 2.40 0.78
CA SER A 272 17.04 2.17 1.85
C SER A 272 15.90 1.26 1.41
N SER A 273 15.65 0.20 2.20
CA SER A 273 14.56 -0.74 1.94
C SER A 273 13.16 -0.11 1.98
N LYS A 274 12.92 0.90 2.82
CA LYS A 274 11.57 1.49 2.99
C LYS A 274 11.13 2.29 1.78
N LEU A 275 11.99 3.20 1.31
CA LEU A 275 11.71 3.99 0.13
C LEU A 275 11.74 3.11 -1.12
N LEU A 276 12.68 2.16 -1.19
CA LEU A 276 12.78 1.21 -2.30
C LEU A 276 11.48 0.41 -2.47
N VAL A 277 10.90 -0.10 -1.37
CA VAL A 277 9.61 -0.82 -1.41
C VAL A 277 8.51 0.06 -2.00
N LEU A 278 8.36 1.29 -1.50
CA LEU A 278 7.29 2.18 -1.97
C LEU A 278 7.44 2.57 -3.44
N VAL A 279 8.68 2.83 -3.89
CA VAL A 279 8.96 3.14 -5.30
C VAL A 279 8.77 1.90 -6.19
N GLN A 280 9.14 0.72 -5.71
CA GLN A 280 8.91 -0.53 -6.43
C GLN A 280 7.41 -0.81 -6.59
N GLU A 281 6.60 -0.58 -5.55
CA GLU A 281 5.15 -0.74 -5.64
C GLU A 281 4.52 0.20 -6.69
N LEU A 282 5.00 1.44 -6.79
CA LEU A 282 4.58 2.37 -7.85
C LEU A 282 4.99 1.88 -9.25
N ALA A 283 6.18 1.28 -9.37
CA ALA A 283 6.66 0.73 -10.63
C ALA A 283 5.90 -0.52 -11.05
N ASP A 284 5.63 -1.43 -10.10
CA ASP A 284 4.87 -2.66 -10.33
C ASP A 284 3.41 -2.35 -10.72
N ALA A 285 2.86 -1.24 -10.22
CA ALA A 285 1.56 -0.70 -10.63
C ALA A 285 1.58 0.03 -11.99
N GLY A 286 2.76 0.21 -12.60
CA GLY A 286 2.92 0.95 -13.85
C GLY A 286 2.80 2.48 -13.73
N LEU A 287 2.73 3.01 -12.50
CA LEU A 287 2.59 4.44 -12.21
C LEU A 287 3.92 5.19 -12.27
N TRP A 288 5.03 4.48 -12.06
CA TRP A 288 6.38 5.03 -12.17
C TRP A 288 7.23 4.16 -13.09
N LEU A 289 7.60 4.70 -14.25
CA LEU A 289 8.31 3.93 -15.27
C LEU A 289 9.78 3.78 -14.90
N LEU A 290 10.23 2.54 -14.71
CA LEU A 290 11.61 2.19 -14.39
C LEU A 290 12.16 1.18 -15.39
N ASP A 291 13.35 1.45 -15.93
CA ASP A 291 14.05 0.52 -16.83
C ASP A 291 14.88 -0.53 -16.08
N SER A 292 15.13 -0.30 -14.79
CA SER A 292 15.95 -1.16 -13.93
C SER A 292 15.54 -1.03 -12.46
N ALA A 293 16.36 -1.53 -11.54
CA ALA A 293 16.11 -1.33 -10.12
C ALA A 293 16.05 0.17 -9.79
N PRO A 294 15.13 0.61 -8.91
CA PRO A 294 14.96 2.03 -8.61
C PRO A 294 16.28 2.74 -8.25
N ALA A 295 16.53 3.86 -8.93
CA ALA A 295 17.64 4.77 -8.71
C ALA A 295 17.15 6.19 -8.42
N TRP A 296 18.00 7.03 -7.81
CA TRP A 296 17.63 8.40 -7.47
C TRP A 296 17.29 9.24 -8.70
N GLU A 297 17.93 8.95 -9.83
CA GLU A 297 17.75 9.61 -11.12
C GLU A 297 16.37 9.37 -11.73
N ASP A 298 15.65 8.33 -11.28
CA ASP A 298 14.30 8.03 -11.76
C ASP A 298 13.23 8.93 -11.12
N ALA A 299 13.60 9.68 -10.07
CA ALA A 299 12.69 10.57 -9.37
C ALA A 299 12.38 11.85 -10.16
N LEU A 300 11.33 12.56 -9.75
CA LEU A 300 11.22 13.99 -10.04
C LEU A 300 12.37 14.72 -9.33
N MET A 301 13.41 15.06 -10.09
CA MET A 301 14.58 15.76 -9.59
C MET A 301 14.28 17.24 -9.36
N TRP A 302 14.47 17.72 -8.14
CA TRP A 302 14.16 19.09 -7.77
C TRP A 302 15.16 19.67 -6.75
N LYS A 303 15.12 20.98 -6.56
CA LYS A 303 15.84 21.65 -5.48
C LYS A 303 14.87 21.85 -4.31
N PRO A 304 15.09 21.22 -3.14
CA PRO A 304 14.19 21.32 -2.00
C PRO A 304 13.85 22.76 -1.66
N SER A 305 12.57 23.03 -1.44
CA SER A 305 12.05 24.39 -1.24
C SER A 305 10.80 24.40 -0.37
N THR A 306 10.78 25.31 0.59
CA THR A 306 9.61 25.59 1.43
C THR A 306 8.61 26.54 0.76
N THR A 307 8.86 26.93 -0.49
CA THR A 307 8.02 27.88 -1.23
C THR A 307 7.66 27.39 -2.62
N LYS A 308 8.05 26.19 -3.03
CA LYS A 308 7.70 25.65 -4.34
C LYS A 308 7.06 24.27 -4.18
N PRO A 309 5.79 24.10 -4.56
CA PRO A 309 5.16 22.80 -4.54
C PRO A 309 5.63 21.93 -5.71
N LEU A 310 5.35 20.64 -5.63
CA LEU A 310 5.42 19.68 -6.73
C LEU A 310 4.02 19.58 -7.33
N LEU A 311 3.87 19.94 -8.61
CA LEU A 311 2.58 20.08 -9.28
C LEU A 311 2.41 18.99 -10.33
N ARG A 312 1.26 18.32 -10.30
CA ARG A 312 0.85 17.41 -11.37
C ARG A 312 0.52 18.23 -12.61
N THR A 313 1.14 17.87 -13.74
CA THR A 313 0.92 18.53 -15.03
C THR A 313 0.05 17.70 -15.98
N SER A 314 -0.08 16.39 -15.73
CA SER A 314 -0.91 15.50 -16.53
C SER A 314 -1.29 14.26 -15.73
N VAL A 315 -2.55 13.85 -15.82
CA VAL A 315 -3.06 12.57 -15.29
C VAL A 315 -3.00 11.42 -16.31
N GLU A 316 -2.59 11.73 -17.55
CA GLU A 316 -2.44 10.76 -18.65
C GLU A 316 -0.99 10.28 -18.80
N LYS A 317 -0.06 10.88 -18.04
CA LYS A 317 1.36 10.53 -18.03
C LYS A 317 1.72 9.86 -16.71
N ASN A 318 2.76 9.04 -16.75
CA ASN A 318 3.28 8.32 -15.59
C ASN A 318 4.72 8.77 -15.30
N GLY A 319 5.21 8.48 -14.10
CA GLY A 319 6.57 8.84 -13.70
C GLY A 319 6.81 10.34 -13.54
N ALA A 320 8.08 10.75 -13.55
CA ALA A 320 8.49 12.13 -13.33
C ALA A 320 7.92 13.12 -14.36
N GLU A 321 7.66 12.68 -15.60
CA GLU A 321 7.11 13.52 -16.66
C GLU A 321 5.65 13.97 -16.44
N ALA A 322 4.95 13.33 -15.51
CA ALA A 322 3.62 13.74 -15.07
C ALA A 322 3.67 14.95 -14.13
N TRP A 323 4.86 15.37 -13.69
CA TRP A 323 5.07 16.32 -12.62
C TRP A 323 6.01 17.46 -13.01
N SER A 324 5.91 18.56 -12.28
CA SER A 324 6.81 19.71 -12.38
C SER A 324 7.02 20.37 -11.02
N VAL A 325 7.99 21.27 -10.93
CA VAL A 325 8.20 22.10 -9.74
C VAL A 325 7.52 23.44 -9.97
N GLY A 326 6.61 23.82 -9.07
CA GLY A 326 5.88 25.09 -9.13
C GLY A 326 6.75 26.32 -8.94
N GLU A 327 6.13 27.49 -9.17
CA GLU A 327 6.75 28.78 -8.89
C GLU A 327 6.80 29.06 -7.38
N SER A 328 7.63 30.01 -6.97
CA SER A 328 7.72 30.36 -5.55
C SER A 328 6.43 31.03 -5.08
N GLY A 329 5.78 30.50 -4.06
CA GLY A 329 4.50 30.99 -3.55
C GLY A 329 3.30 30.56 -4.37
N SER A 330 3.47 29.57 -5.26
CA SER A 330 2.37 29.05 -6.10
C SER A 330 1.49 28.02 -5.39
N GLN A 331 1.75 27.72 -4.12
CA GLN A 331 0.89 26.84 -3.32
C GLN A 331 -0.53 27.38 -3.27
N ASN A 332 -1.49 26.51 -3.54
CA ASN A 332 -2.89 26.86 -3.59
C ASN A 332 -3.77 25.70 -3.09
N PRO A 333 -3.57 25.25 -1.84
CA PRO A 333 -4.31 24.12 -1.28
C PRO A 333 -5.82 24.33 -1.42
N GLY A 334 -6.51 23.27 -1.86
CA GLY A 334 -7.96 23.18 -2.06
C GLY A 334 -8.46 23.89 -3.32
N LEU A 335 -7.58 24.57 -4.06
CA LEU A 335 -7.90 25.19 -5.34
C LEU A 335 -7.08 24.46 -6.39
N MET A 336 -7.66 23.48 -7.10
CA MET A 336 -6.91 22.69 -8.09
C MET A 336 -6.02 23.60 -8.96
N ALA A 337 -4.69 23.39 -8.86
CA ALA A 337 -3.71 24.09 -9.69
C ALA A 337 -4.03 23.87 -11.17
N ARG A 338 -4.10 24.99 -11.92
CA ARG A 338 -4.36 24.99 -13.37
C ARG A 338 -3.07 24.88 -14.17
#